data_AF-A0A7W1PB34-F1
#
_entry.id   AF-A0A7W1PB34-F1
#
_cell.length_a   1.000
_cell.length_b   1.000
_cell.length_c   1.000
_cell.angle_alpha   90.00
_cell.angle_beta   90.00
_cell.angle_gamma   90.00
#
_symmetry.space_group_name_H-M   'P 1'
#
loop_
_entity.id
_entity.type
_entity.pdbx_description
1 polymer ?
#
loop_
_entity_poly.entity_id
_entity_poly.type
_entity_poly.pdbx_seq_one_letter_code
_entity_poly.pdbx_strand_id
1 'polypeptide(L)'
;MQAKHHHDIAEMELPDLEQALEALGHPRFHGRQIFRWFHKRGVIDIGQMSDLSLELRARLVGEFLASTPTVVRRERSVDGTTKFLLRLADGKQIESVYIPDTPAQTFCLSTQVGCAMRCAFCLTGKMGIDRNLTAGEIVGQVRVLARELGLLD
;
A
#
# COMPACT_ATOMS: atom_id res chain seq x y z
N MET A 1 11.07 -22.05 2.84
CA MET A 1 10.61 -21.88 4.23
C MET A 1 9.73 -20.64 4.27
N GLN A 2 8.40 -20.80 4.24
CA GLN A 2 7.48 -19.67 4.35
C GLN A 2 7.33 -19.33 5.84
N ALA A 3 7.82 -18.17 6.26
CA ALA A 3 7.53 -17.67 7.59
C ALA A 3 6.05 -17.28 7.63
N LYS A 4 5.25 -17.98 8.45
CA LYS A 4 3.84 -17.68 8.69
C LYS A 4 3.71 -16.30 9.35
N HIS A 5 3.58 -15.25 8.55
CA HIS A 5 3.14 -13.95 9.06
C HIS A 5 1.62 -13.95 8.93
N HIS A 6 0.91 -13.91 10.06
CA HIS A 6 -0.52 -14.20 10.08
C HIS A 6 -1.40 -12.97 9.78
N HIS A 7 -0.86 -11.74 9.80
CA HIS A 7 -1.65 -10.53 9.57
C HIS A 7 -0.83 -9.46 8.81
N ASP A 8 -1.34 -8.99 7.68
CA ASP A 8 -0.75 -7.86 6.95
C ASP A 8 -1.55 -6.59 7.23
N ILE A 9 -0.91 -5.59 7.84
CA ILE A 9 -1.53 -4.31 8.17
C ILE A 9 -2.10 -3.64 6.90
N ALA A 10 -1.54 -3.92 5.72
CA ALA A 10 -2.07 -3.45 4.44
C ALA A 10 -3.53 -3.89 4.18
N GLU A 11 -3.93 -5.05 4.69
CA GLU A 11 -5.24 -5.68 4.42
C GLU A 11 -6.24 -5.50 5.57
N MET A 12 -5.90 -4.70 6.60
CA MET A 12 -6.69 -4.58 7.81
C MET A 12 -7.37 -3.23 7.91
N GLU A 13 -8.64 -3.22 8.31
CA GLU A 13 -9.28 -2.01 8.80
C GLU A 13 -8.81 -1.71 10.24
N LEU A 14 -8.98 -0.47 10.68
CA LEU A 14 -8.56 -0.08 12.03
C LEU A 14 -9.17 -0.97 13.15
N PRO A 15 -10.47 -1.33 13.13
CA PRO A 15 -11.04 -2.22 14.15
C PRO A 15 -10.38 -3.61 14.18
N ASP A 16 -10.01 -4.15 13.01
CA ASP A 16 -9.37 -5.46 12.91
C ASP A 16 -7.96 -5.40 13.54
N LEU A 17 -7.23 -4.32 13.29
CA LEU A 17 -5.91 -4.13 13.88
C LEU A 17 -6.00 -3.94 15.40
N GLU A 18 -6.95 -3.15 15.89
CA GLU A 18 -7.21 -3.03 17.34
C GLU A 18 -7.51 -4.39 17.97
N GLN A 19 -8.35 -5.21 17.34
CA GLN A 19 -8.72 -6.54 17.81
C GLN A 19 -7.53 -7.51 17.78
N ALA A 20 -6.71 -7.47 16.74
CA ALA A 20 -5.51 -8.31 16.64
C ALA A 20 -4.50 -7.99 17.76
N LEU A 21 -4.32 -6.70 18.09
CA LEU A 21 -3.47 -6.30 19.21
C LEU A 21 -4.04 -6.78 20.55
N GLU A 22 -5.35 -6.68 20.76
CA GLU A 22 -6.02 -7.18 21.96
C GLU A 22 -5.87 -8.70 22.12
N ALA A 23 -6.02 -9.47 21.03
CA ALA A 23 -5.83 -10.91 21.02
C ALA A 23 -4.39 -11.34 21.36
N LEU A 24 -3.40 -10.50 21.05
CA LEU A 24 -1.99 -10.69 21.42
C LEU A 24 -1.66 -10.21 22.84
N GLY A 25 -2.66 -9.74 23.60
CA GLY A 25 -2.50 -9.25 24.97
C GLY A 25 -2.00 -7.81 25.07
N HIS A 26 -2.14 -7.02 24.01
CA HIS A 26 -1.72 -5.62 23.96
C HIS A 26 -2.92 -4.67 23.97
N PRO A 27 -2.81 -3.47 24.59
CA PRO A 27 -3.88 -2.48 24.57
C PRO A 27 -4.30 -2.07 23.14
N ARG A 28 -5.62 -2.02 22.90
CA ARG A 28 -6.22 -1.66 21.60
C ARG A 28 -5.70 -0.37 20.99
N PHE A 29 -5.38 0.63 21.81
CA PHE A 29 -4.92 1.93 21.30
C PHE A 29 -3.60 1.84 20.51
N HIS A 30 -2.77 0.80 20.72
CA HIS A 30 -1.59 0.56 19.89
C HIS A 30 -1.96 0.30 18.43
N GLY A 31 -3.12 -0.30 18.16
CA GLY A 31 -3.65 -0.44 16.79
C GLY A 31 -3.81 0.91 16.10
N ARG A 32 -4.34 1.93 16.80
CA ARG A 32 -4.44 3.30 16.27
C ARG A 32 -3.08 3.93 15.99
N GLN A 33 -2.09 3.70 16.85
CA GLN A 33 -0.73 4.21 16.64
C GLN A 33 -0.13 3.60 15.37
N ILE A 34 -0.17 2.27 15.25
CA ILE A 34 0.35 1.53 14.10
C ILE A 34 -0.37 1.96 12.81
N PHE A 35 -1.70 2.02 12.82
CA PHE A 35 -2.51 2.44 11.69
C PHE A 35 -2.12 3.84 11.20
N ARG A 36 -1.91 4.79 12.14
CA ARG A 36 -1.46 6.15 11.82
C ARG A 36 -0.04 6.17 11.23
N TRP A 37 0.89 5.41 11.79
CA TRP A 37 2.24 5.32 11.23
C TRP A 37 2.23 4.78 9.80
N PHE A 38 1.43 3.76 9.56
CA PHE A 38 1.41 3.07 8.28
C PHE A 38 0.65 3.83 7.18
N HIS A 39 -0.55 4.34 7.47
CA HIS A 39 -1.37 5.02 6.46
C HIS A 39 -1.09 6.52 6.37
N LYS A 40 -0.94 7.21 7.51
CA LYS A 40 -0.73 8.67 7.49
C LYS A 40 0.73 9.05 7.26
N ARG A 41 1.68 8.35 7.90
CA ARG A 41 3.12 8.66 7.79
C ARG A 41 3.85 7.82 6.74
N GLY A 42 3.17 6.85 6.13
CA GLY A 42 3.75 5.98 5.10
C GLY A 42 4.90 5.09 5.59
N VAL A 43 5.03 4.86 6.91
CA VAL A 43 6.10 4.05 7.50
C VAL A 43 5.72 2.58 7.45
N ILE A 44 6.49 1.80 6.70
CA ILE A 44 6.29 0.36 6.50
C ILE A 44 7.19 -0.51 7.40
N ASP A 45 8.05 0.11 8.21
CA ASP A 45 8.91 -0.58 9.17
C ASP A 45 8.38 -0.33 10.59
N ILE A 46 7.83 -1.37 11.21
CA ILE A 46 7.28 -1.31 12.57
C ILE A 46 8.37 -0.91 13.59
N GLY A 47 9.64 -1.24 13.35
CA GLY A 47 10.76 -0.84 14.19
C GLY A 47 10.92 0.68 14.31
N GLN A 48 10.45 1.44 13.31
CA GLN A 48 10.56 2.90 13.27
C GLN A 48 9.42 3.64 13.98
N MET A 49 8.41 2.91 14.47
CA MET A 49 7.24 3.51 15.13
C MET A 49 7.60 3.98 16.54
N SER A 50 8.16 5.20 16.63
CA SER A 50 8.88 5.70 17.83
C SER A 50 8.04 5.84 19.10
N ASP A 51 6.71 5.88 18.99
CA ASP A 51 5.76 5.97 20.10
C ASP A 51 5.27 4.60 20.61
N LEU A 52 5.83 3.50 20.10
CA LEU A 52 5.73 2.15 20.67
C LEU A 52 6.99 1.84 21.49
N SER A 53 6.86 1.07 22.57
CA SER A 53 8.04 0.62 23.33
C SER A 53 8.95 -0.27 22.49
N LEU A 54 10.24 -0.35 22.80
CA LEU A 54 11.19 -1.22 22.09
C LEU A 54 10.76 -2.69 22.17
N GLU A 55 10.26 -3.13 23.33
CA GLU A 55 9.73 -4.47 23.53
C GLU A 55 8.53 -4.75 22.62
N LEU A 56 7.59 -3.81 22.52
CA LEU A 56 6.41 -3.96 21.66
C LEU A 56 6.80 -4.01 20.18
N ARG A 57 7.71 -3.15 19.73
CA ARG A 57 8.20 -3.20 18.34
C ARG A 57 8.84 -4.54 18.02
N ALA A 58 9.70 -5.05 18.91
CA ALA A 58 10.37 -6.34 18.71
C ALA A 58 9.37 -7.50 18.60
N ARG A 59 8.30 -7.49 19.40
CA ARG A 59 7.21 -8.48 19.30
C ARG A 59 6.46 -8.35 17.96
N LEU A 60 6.03 -7.14 17.60
CA LEU A 60 5.16 -6.92 16.45
C LEU A 60 5.84 -7.16 15.10
N VAL A 61 7.17 -6.99 15.00
CA VAL A 61 7.92 -7.30 13.77
C VAL A 61 7.79 -8.77 13.36
N GLY A 62 7.57 -9.69 14.30
CA GLY A 62 7.34 -11.11 14.00
C GLY A 62 5.88 -11.49 13.72
N GLU A 63 4.94 -10.64 14.12
CA GLU A 63 3.50 -10.93 14.07
C GLU A 63 2.81 -10.29 12.86
N PHE A 64 3.29 -9.12 12.43
CA PHE A 64 2.66 -8.31 11.40
C PHE A 64 3.58 -8.06 10.20
N LEU A 65 2.99 -8.10 9.02
CA LEU A 65 3.54 -7.50 7.81
C LEU A 65 2.98 -6.10 7.60
N ALA A 66 3.71 -5.29 6.86
CA ALA A 66 3.31 -3.97 6.43
C ALA A 66 3.60 -3.85 4.92
N SER A 67 2.88 -4.62 4.10
CA SER A 67 3.22 -4.74 2.69
C SER A 67 2.90 -3.46 1.91
N THR A 68 3.66 -3.24 0.84
CA THR A 68 3.43 -2.15 -0.09
C THR A 68 4.00 -2.51 -1.47
N PRO A 69 3.40 -2.06 -2.57
CA PRO A 69 3.98 -2.23 -3.90
C PRO A 69 5.36 -1.57 -4.01
N THR A 70 6.23 -2.12 -4.85
CA THR A 70 7.56 -1.54 -5.10
C THR A 70 7.60 -0.81 -6.44
N VAL A 71 8.27 0.34 -6.51
CA VAL A 71 8.47 1.06 -7.77
C VAL A 71 9.48 0.32 -8.64
N VAL A 72 9.07 -0.08 -9.83
CA VAL A 72 9.97 -0.65 -10.85
C VAL A 72 10.51 0.44 -11.77
N ARG A 73 9.63 1.37 -12.16
CA ARG A 73 9.98 2.46 -13.06
C ARG A 73 9.14 3.69 -12.77
N ARG A 74 9.75 4.86 -12.94
CA ARG A 74 9.13 6.18 -12.82
C ARG A 74 9.42 6.97 -14.09
N GLU A 75 8.38 7.51 -14.70
CA GLU A 75 8.46 8.28 -15.94
C GLU A 75 7.74 9.61 -15.73
N ARG A 76 8.45 10.74 -15.89
CA ARG A 76 7.89 12.08 -15.69
C ARG A 76 7.75 12.80 -17.03
N SER A 77 6.55 13.29 -17.30
CA SER A 77 6.20 14.12 -18.44
C SER A 77 6.63 15.58 -18.22
N VAL A 78 6.68 16.35 -19.31
CA VAL A 78 6.99 17.80 -19.30
C VAL A 78 5.93 18.62 -18.56
N ASP A 79 4.68 18.16 -18.53
CA ASP A 79 3.57 18.77 -17.80
C ASP A 79 3.57 18.41 -16.30
N GLY A 80 4.57 17.66 -15.83
CA GLY A 80 4.69 17.22 -14.45
C GLY A 80 3.95 15.91 -14.12
N THR A 81 3.09 15.41 -15.01
CA THR A 81 2.46 14.09 -14.86
C THR A 81 3.52 13.03 -14.68
N THR A 82 3.37 12.19 -13.66
CA THR A 82 4.34 11.14 -13.33
C THR A 82 3.66 9.78 -13.35
N LYS A 83 4.11 8.89 -14.23
CA LYS A 83 3.66 7.50 -14.30
C LYS A 83 4.60 6.60 -13.52
N PHE A 84 4.03 5.72 -12.72
CA PHE A 84 4.72 4.71 -11.94
C PHE A 84 4.33 3.32 -12.44
N LEU A 85 5.33 2.49 -12.73
CA LEU A 85 5.16 1.06 -12.89
C LEU A 85 5.48 0.42 -11.54
N LEU A 86 4.47 -0.21 -10.92
CA LEU A 86 4.57 -0.82 -9.61
C LEU A 86 4.57 -2.34 -9.74
N ARG A 87 5.37 -3.01 -8.91
CA ARG A 87 5.41 -4.47 -8.78
C ARG A 87 4.73 -4.90 -7.48
N LEU A 88 3.83 -5.86 -7.60
CA LEU A 88 3.08 -6.48 -6.53
C LEU A 88 3.87 -7.66 -5.93
N ALA A 89 3.41 -8.18 -4.79
CA ALA A 89 4.09 -9.28 -4.09
C ALA A 89 4.17 -10.56 -4.93
N ASP A 90 3.20 -10.82 -5.81
CA ASP A 90 3.19 -11.95 -6.74
C ASP A 90 4.00 -11.69 -8.03
N GLY A 91 4.75 -10.60 -8.08
CA GLY A 91 5.62 -10.23 -9.20
C GLY A 91 4.90 -9.57 -10.38
N LYS A 92 3.56 -9.51 -10.37
CA LYS A 92 2.77 -8.81 -11.40
C LYS A 92 2.97 -7.30 -11.31
N GLN A 93 2.63 -6.61 -12.39
CA GLN A 93 2.84 -5.18 -12.51
C GLN A 93 1.54 -4.46 -12.84
N ILE A 94 1.40 -3.28 -12.25
CA ILE A 94 0.29 -2.35 -12.47
C ILE A 94 0.86 -0.94 -12.66
N GLU A 95 0.04 -0.05 -13.23
CA GLU A 95 0.39 1.35 -13.37
C GLU A 95 -0.42 2.22 -12.40
N SER A 96 0.23 3.27 -11.89
CA SER A 96 -0.41 4.37 -11.17
C SER A 96 0.11 5.69 -11.72
N VAL A 97 -0.72 6.72 -11.76
CA VAL A 97 -0.35 8.01 -12.34
C VAL A 97 -0.65 9.13 -11.36
N TYR A 98 0.34 9.99 -11.16
CA TYR A 98 0.14 11.29 -10.51
C TYR A 98 -0.04 12.38 -11.56
N ILE A 99 -1.10 13.16 -11.42
CA ILE A 99 -1.44 14.29 -12.28
C ILE A 99 -1.49 15.54 -11.39
N PRO A 100 -0.56 16.49 -11.52
CA PRO A 100 -0.52 17.67 -10.65
C PRO A 100 -1.63 18.69 -10.91
N ASP A 101 -2.23 18.67 -12.12
CA ASP A 101 -2.86 19.86 -12.70
C ASP A 101 -4.35 19.71 -13.10
N THR A 102 -5.22 19.16 -12.22
CA THR A 102 -6.71 19.26 -12.39
C THR A 102 -7.49 19.01 -11.11
N PRO A 103 -8.53 19.80 -10.78
CA PRO A 103 -8.48 20.97 -9.88
C PRO A 103 -7.67 20.83 -8.57
N ALA A 104 -7.04 19.69 -8.31
CA ALA A 104 -6.13 19.40 -7.23
C ALA A 104 -5.06 18.38 -7.70
N GLN A 105 -4.18 17.98 -6.79
CA GLN A 105 -3.27 16.85 -7.00
C GLN A 105 -4.09 15.54 -7.10
N THR A 106 -3.98 14.83 -8.22
CA THR A 106 -4.81 13.64 -8.52
C THR A 106 -3.95 12.38 -8.65
N PHE A 107 -4.38 11.29 -8.02
CA PHE A 107 -3.84 9.95 -8.25
C PHE A 107 -4.84 9.10 -9.05
N CYS A 108 -4.38 8.54 -10.17
CA CYS A 108 -5.05 7.48 -10.89
C CYS A 108 -4.48 6.13 -10.44
N LEU A 109 -5.35 5.27 -9.93
CA LEU A 109 -4.98 3.99 -9.32
C LEU A 109 -5.57 2.83 -10.13
N SER A 110 -4.83 1.73 -10.18
CA SER A 110 -5.33 0.45 -10.70
C SER A 110 -6.15 -0.28 -9.64
N THR A 111 -7.13 -1.08 -10.08
CA THR A 111 -7.97 -1.94 -9.22
C THR A 111 -7.88 -3.42 -9.59
N GLN A 112 -7.26 -3.72 -10.73
CA GLN A 112 -7.09 -5.07 -11.26
C GLN A 112 -5.72 -5.19 -11.94
N VAL A 113 -5.22 -6.42 -12.03
CA VAL A 113 -4.16 -6.76 -12.99
C VAL A 113 -4.82 -7.19 -14.29
N GLY A 114 -4.73 -6.33 -15.31
CA GLY A 114 -5.51 -6.48 -16.54
C GLY A 114 -6.96 -6.02 -16.37
N CYS A 115 -7.83 -6.29 -17.36
CA CYS A 115 -9.25 -5.93 -17.31
C CYS A 115 -10.12 -6.88 -18.12
N ALA A 116 -11.25 -7.31 -17.55
CA ALA A 116 -12.16 -8.27 -18.18
C ALA A 116 -13.06 -7.66 -19.26
N MET A 117 -13.20 -6.32 -19.27
CA MET A 117 -14.18 -5.62 -20.10
C MET A 117 -13.87 -5.67 -21.60
N ARG A 118 -12.61 -5.92 -21.97
CA ARG A 118 -12.16 -6.03 -23.38
C ARG A 118 -12.57 -4.86 -24.28
N CYS A 119 -12.60 -3.64 -23.73
CA CYS A 119 -12.86 -2.43 -24.52
C CYS A 119 -11.83 -2.32 -25.65
N ALA A 120 -12.28 -2.23 -26.91
CA ALA A 120 -11.41 -2.29 -28.09
C ALA A 120 -10.32 -1.19 -28.14
N PHE A 121 -10.61 -0.04 -27.53
CA PHE A 121 -9.71 1.11 -27.45
C PHE A 121 -8.76 1.10 -26.23
N CYS A 122 -8.90 0.14 -25.31
CA CYS A 122 -8.13 0.10 -24.07
C CYS A 122 -7.00 -0.95 -24.18
N LEU A 123 -5.75 -0.53 -23.98
CA LEU A 123 -4.61 -1.45 -23.99
C LEU A 123 -4.75 -2.52 -22.89
N THR A 124 -5.13 -2.13 -21.67
CA THR A 124 -5.39 -3.06 -20.56
C THR A 124 -6.53 -4.04 -20.86
N GLY A 125 -7.55 -3.60 -21.61
CA GLY A 125 -8.64 -4.47 -22.08
C GLY A 125 -8.16 -5.56 -23.04
N LYS A 126 -7.15 -5.28 -23.87
CA LYS A 126 -6.54 -6.28 -24.78
C LYS A 126 -5.70 -7.33 -24.06
N MET A 127 -5.19 -7.02 -22.86
CA MET A 127 -4.40 -7.95 -22.05
C MET A 127 -5.26 -9.08 -21.44
N GLY A 128 -6.59 -8.88 -21.34
CA GLY A 128 -7.47 -9.74 -20.56
C GLY A 128 -7.34 -9.47 -19.06
N ILE A 129 -8.07 -10.24 -18.24
CA ILE A 129 -8.00 -10.15 -16.77
C ILE A 129 -7.14 -11.29 -16.22
N ASP A 130 -6.30 -10.96 -15.25
CA ASP A 130 -5.60 -11.94 -14.41
C ASP A 130 -6.32 -12.07 -13.06
N ARG A 131 -6.35 -10.99 -12.26
CA ARG A 131 -7.02 -10.96 -10.94
C ARG A 131 -7.40 -9.55 -10.50
N ASN A 132 -8.25 -9.47 -9.49
CA ASN A 132 -8.46 -8.25 -8.73
C ASN A 132 -7.26 -7.96 -7.83
N LEU A 133 -7.06 -6.68 -7.51
CA LEU A 133 -6.15 -6.27 -6.46
C LEU A 133 -6.81 -6.46 -5.08
N THR A 134 -5.99 -6.72 -4.07
CA THR A 134 -6.43 -6.67 -2.67
C THR A 134 -6.62 -5.22 -2.21
N ALA A 135 -7.25 -5.03 -1.04
CA ALA A 135 -7.43 -3.68 -0.49
C ALA A 135 -6.07 -3.03 -0.20
N GLY A 136 -5.13 -3.80 0.34
CA GLY A 136 -3.76 -3.36 0.62
C GLY A 136 -2.97 -3.01 -0.63
N GLU A 137 -3.17 -3.72 -1.75
CA GLU A 137 -2.56 -3.38 -3.03
C GLU A 137 -3.12 -2.07 -3.62
N ILE A 138 -4.41 -1.79 -3.43
CA ILE A 138 -5.03 -0.54 -3.90
C ILE A 138 -4.53 0.65 -3.07
N VAL A 139 -4.66 0.58 -1.73
CA VAL A 139 -4.22 1.66 -0.82
C VAL A 139 -2.69 1.81 -0.85
N GLY A 140 -1.96 0.72 -1.07
CA GLY A 140 -0.51 0.72 -1.21
C GLY A 140 -0.03 1.62 -2.36
N GLN A 141 -0.80 1.76 -3.44
CA GLN A 141 -0.46 2.69 -4.52
C GLN A 141 -0.47 4.14 -4.02
N VAL A 142 -1.46 4.54 -3.22
CA VAL A 142 -1.52 5.89 -2.61
C VAL A 142 -0.31 6.15 -1.75
N ARG A 143 0.03 5.21 -0.85
CA ARG A 143 1.20 5.32 0.04
C ARG A 143 2.49 5.45 -0.74
N VAL A 144 2.70 4.61 -1.77
CA VAL A 144 3.90 4.65 -2.60
C VAL A 144 3.99 5.99 -3.33
N LEU A 145 2.93 6.43 -3.99
CA LEU A 145 2.94 7.70 -4.72
C LEU A 145 3.16 8.88 -3.77
N ALA A 146 2.46 8.94 -2.64
CA ALA A 146 2.64 10.01 -1.66
C ALA A 146 4.10 10.08 -1.16
N ARG A 147 4.72 8.93 -0.85
CA ARG A 147 6.13 8.87 -0.44
C ARG A 147 7.08 9.35 -1.54
N GLU A 148 6.93 8.82 -2.76
CA GLU A 148 7.81 9.12 -3.90
C GLU A 148 7.71 10.55 -4.41
N LEU A 149 6.60 11.23 -4.09
CA LEU A 149 6.31 12.61 -4.45
C LEU A 149 6.53 13.59 -3.30
N GLY A 150 6.88 13.10 -2.10
CA GLY A 150 7.08 13.96 -0.92
C GLY A 150 5.79 14.61 -0.41
N LEU A 151 4.67 13.90 -0.50
CA LEU A 151 3.32 14.35 -0.11
C LEU A 151 2.87 13.76 1.24
N LEU A 152 3.81 13.27 2.04
CA LEU A 152 3.56 12.81 3.41
C LEU A 152 3.94 13.92 4.39
N ASP A 153 3.09 14.13 5.40
CA ASP A 153 3.31 15.08 6.51
C ASP A 153 4.45 14.65 7.45
#